data_AF-A0AB36ZCB9-F1
#
_entry.id   AF-A0AB36ZCB9-F1
#
_cell.length_a   1.000
_cell.length_b   1.000
_cell.length_c   1.000
_cell.angle_alpha   90.00
_cell.angle_beta   90.00
_cell.angle_gamma   90.00
#
_symmetry.space_group_name_H-M   'P 1'
#
loop_
_entity.id
_entity.type
_entity.pdbx_description
1 polymer ?
#
loop_
_entity_poly.entity_id
_entity_poly.type
_entity_poly.pdbx_seq_one_letter_code
_entity_poly.pdbx_strand_id
1 'polypeptide(L)'
;MAVGFRRSGELRALVRPRLRAVGDPLSPEDHRSRLSGWLGMPGGPGLVRPSALAPAWEAPLLRLVRAGAPAEDLHAATTGSPEGSRLAAVVELVRDALHSADDDRALRLTGWLVRIRYDPSADSFLRRYGIALTVRLPLSGGLDVEVPLDAAALRLLYAELAAPMDPTAAVVAVETLEPSTLAASTLASLYSARRRWSDVAEFSAPVENVDAASAAVLIRRGVALRELGLIEGALEAFDRVVRPTVTSARPVELRAEALLERASTLLSDGRTAPARRDLERVISRYPDSAAAHELLAVTGR
;
A
#
# COMPACT_ATOMS: atom_id res chain seq x y z
N MET A 1 4.59 -24.65 -4.74
CA MET A 1 3.73 -23.65 -5.41
C MET A 1 4.53 -22.36 -5.55
N ALA A 2 4.99 -22.05 -6.76
CA ALA A 2 5.84 -20.90 -7.06
C ALA A 2 5.38 -20.38 -8.42
N VAL A 3 4.70 -19.22 -8.51
CA VAL A 3 4.14 -18.83 -9.82
C VAL A 3 4.16 -17.32 -10.18
N GLY A 4 4.10 -16.35 -9.27
CA GLY A 4 4.11 -14.92 -9.67
C GLY A 4 5.44 -14.21 -9.44
N PHE A 5 5.75 -13.92 -8.18
CA PHE A 5 6.87 -13.07 -7.77
C PHE A 5 8.28 -13.69 -7.91
N ARG A 6 8.39 -15.00 -8.20
CA ARG A 6 9.69 -15.70 -8.36
C ARG A 6 10.24 -15.68 -9.79
N ARG A 7 9.59 -14.99 -10.73
CA ARG A 7 10.11 -14.85 -12.10
C ARG A 7 10.99 -13.60 -12.19
N SER A 8 12.26 -13.84 -12.49
CA SER A 8 13.31 -12.84 -12.72
C SER A 8 12.88 -11.83 -13.80
N GLY A 9 12.55 -10.62 -13.37
CA GLY A 9 12.30 -9.45 -14.21
C GLY A 9 12.40 -8.19 -13.36
N GLU A 10 12.73 -7.06 -13.98
CA GLU A 10 12.70 -5.78 -13.29
C GLU A 10 11.29 -5.49 -12.78
N LEU A 11 11.16 -5.20 -11.48
CA LEU A 11 9.88 -4.83 -10.90
C LEU A 11 9.41 -3.50 -11.51
N ARG A 12 8.17 -3.45 -11.98
CA ARG A 12 7.58 -2.19 -12.44
C ARG A 12 7.53 -1.18 -11.29
N ALA A 13 8.27 -0.09 -11.44
CA ALA A 13 8.30 1.01 -10.48
C ALA A 13 7.02 1.87 -10.55
N LEU A 14 6.73 2.55 -9.44
CA LEU A 14 5.67 3.54 -9.35
C LEU A 14 6.02 4.79 -10.18
N VAL A 15 5.14 5.16 -11.12
CA VAL A 15 5.32 6.36 -11.94
C VAL A 15 4.71 7.56 -11.22
N ARG A 16 5.56 8.45 -10.70
CA ARG A 16 5.15 9.69 -10.00
C ARG A 16 4.10 9.47 -8.89
N PRO A 17 4.36 8.56 -7.92
CA PRO A 17 3.41 8.31 -6.86
C PRO A 17 3.18 9.56 -6.02
N ARG A 18 1.94 9.78 -5.59
CA ARG A 18 1.67 10.73 -4.52
C ARG A 18 1.86 10.00 -3.21
N LEU A 19 2.81 10.46 -2.42
CA LEU A 19 3.16 9.88 -1.13
C LEU A 19 2.61 10.77 -0.01
N ARG A 20 2.13 10.15 1.06
CA ARG A 20 1.58 10.85 2.23
C ARG A 20 2.21 10.28 3.49
N ALA A 21 2.89 11.11 4.27
CA ALA A 21 3.28 10.72 5.62
C ALA A 21 2.03 10.72 6.52
N VAL A 22 1.86 9.67 7.30
CA VAL A 22 0.76 9.45 8.23
C VAL A 22 1.37 9.13 9.59
N GLY A 23 1.02 9.93 10.59
CA GLY A 23 1.44 9.72 11.97
C GLY A 23 2.95 9.80 12.21
N ASP A 24 3.39 9.15 13.29
CA ASP A 24 4.80 8.92 13.57
C ASP A 24 5.28 7.73 12.72
N PRO A 25 6.23 7.93 11.79
CA PRO A 25 6.71 6.86 10.91
C PRO A 25 7.33 5.68 11.66
N LEU A 26 7.67 5.84 12.93
CA LEU A 26 8.31 4.81 13.76
C LEU A 26 7.35 4.19 14.79
N SER A 27 6.06 4.54 14.73
CA SER A 27 5.03 3.94 15.57
C SER A 27 4.39 2.72 14.88
N PRO A 28 4.13 1.62 15.61
CA PRO A 28 3.33 0.51 15.10
C PRO A 28 1.85 0.92 14.96
N GLU A 29 1.47 1.46 13.80
CA GLU A 29 0.07 1.83 13.53
C GLU A 29 -0.76 0.69 12.90
N ASP A 30 -2.06 0.70 13.21
CA ASP A 30 -3.05 -0.17 12.57
C ASP A 30 -3.18 0.20 11.08
N HIS A 31 -2.85 -0.75 10.20
CA HIS A 31 -2.87 -0.55 8.76
C HIS A 31 -4.30 -0.32 8.23
N ARG A 32 -5.34 -0.83 8.93
CA ARG A 32 -6.73 -0.67 8.49
C ARG A 32 -7.23 0.77 8.55
N SER A 33 -6.83 1.52 9.58
CA SER A 33 -7.24 2.93 9.74
C SER A 33 -6.60 3.87 8.72
N ARG A 34 -5.58 3.39 8.00
CA ARG A 34 -4.83 4.13 6.98
C ARG A 34 -5.44 4.00 5.58
N LEU A 35 -6.25 2.98 5.34
CA LEU A 35 -6.94 2.81 4.06
C LEU A 35 -8.00 3.90 3.86
N SER A 36 -8.03 4.47 2.66
CA SER A 36 -9.07 5.42 2.26
C SER A 36 -9.21 5.46 0.75
N GLY A 37 -10.29 6.05 0.27
CA GLY A 37 -10.54 6.22 -1.15
C GLY A 37 -11.20 7.55 -1.45
N TRP A 38 -11.08 8.03 -2.68
CA TRP A 38 -11.86 9.16 -3.13
C TRP A 38 -12.19 9.06 -4.60
N LEU A 39 -13.31 9.68 -4.92
CA LEU A 39 -13.84 9.78 -6.25
C LEU A 39 -13.65 11.22 -6.72
N GLY A 40 -12.90 11.40 -7.81
CA GLY A 40 -12.77 12.67 -8.52
C GLY A 40 -13.64 12.68 -9.76
N MET A 41 -14.28 13.81 -10.05
CA MET A 41 -15.10 14.01 -11.25
C MET A 41 -14.78 15.34 -11.92
N PRO A 42 -14.94 15.45 -13.25
CA PRO A 42 -14.87 16.73 -13.93
C PRO A 42 -16.01 17.64 -13.47
N GLY A 43 -15.70 18.92 -13.25
CA GLY A 43 -16.68 19.99 -13.01
C GLY A 43 -16.69 21.00 -14.15
N GLY A 44 -17.75 21.81 -14.23
CA GLY A 44 -17.86 22.93 -15.16
C GLY A 44 -18.75 22.68 -16.40
N PRO A 45 -18.84 23.66 -17.32
CA PRO A 45 -19.62 23.52 -18.55
C PRO A 45 -19.02 22.45 -19.48
N GLY A 46 -19.85 21.76 -20.26
CA GLY A 46 -19.41 20.75 -21.22
C GLY A 46 -19.33 19.31 -20.70
N LEU A 47 -19.94 19.02 -19.54
CA LEU A 47 -20.02 17.65 -19.02
C LEU A 47 -20.71 16.71 -20.02
N VAL A 48 -20.07 15.56 -20.26
CA VAL A 48 -20.65 14.47 -21.05
C VAL A 48 -21.99 14.07 -20.46
N ARG A 49 -23.00 13.98 -21.33
CA ARG A 49 -24.35 13.56 -21.00
C ARG A 49 -24.58 12.12 -21.47
N PRO A 50 -25.39 11.33 -20.76
CA PRO A 50 -25.80 10.02 -21.24
C PRO A 50 -26.46 10.09 -22.62
N SER A 51 -26.10 9.13 -23.47
CA SER A 51 -26.73 8.94 -24.77
C SER A 51 -28.18 8.49 -24.60
N ALA A 52 -29.03 8.79 -25.59
CA ALA A 52 -30.38 8.23 -25.65
C ALA A 52 -30.40 6.69 -25.76
N LEU A 53 -29.29 6.09 -26.24
CA LEU A 53 -29.08 4.65 -26.32
C LEU A 53 -28.40 4.05 -25.08
N ALA A 54 -28.14 4.86 -24.05
CA ALA A 54 -27.52 4.37 -22.82
C ALA A 54 -28.48 3.42 -22.07
N PRO A 55 -27.95 2.41 -21.34
CA PRO A 55 -28.76 1.59 -20.45
C PRO A 55 -29.57 2.44 -19.46
N ALA A 56 -30.76 1.96 -19.09
CA ALA A 56 -31.70 2.69 -18.23
C ALA A 56 -31.12 3.08 -16.85
N TRP A 57 -30.12 2.33 -16.35
CA TRP A 57 -29.44 2.59 -15.08
C TRP A 57 -28.40 3.73 -15.18
N GLU A 58 -27.90 4.05 -16.38
CA GLU A 58 -26.72 4.91 -16.58
C GLU A 58 -26.96 6.35 -16.15
N ALA A 59 -28.05 6.96 -16.63
CA ALA A 59 -28.40 8.34 -16.30
C ALA A 59 -28.78 8.53 -14.82
N PRO A 60 -29.61 7.66 -14.20
CA PRO A 60 -29.84 7.69 -12.76
C PRO A 60 -28.55 7.59 -11.93
N LEU A 61 -27.68 6.61 -12.23
CA LEU A 61 -26.44 6.41 -11.48
C LEU A 61 -25.54 7.65 -11.57
N LEU A 62 -25.32 8.18 -12.77
CA LEU A 62 -24.48 9.37 -12.95
C LEU A 62 -24.99 10.57 -12.15
N ARG A 63 -26.31 10.78 -12.13
CA ARG A 63 -26.94 11.85 -11.34
C ARG A 63 -26.68 11.67 -9.85
N LEU A 64 -26.84 10.46 -9.34
CA LEU A 64 -26.63 10.15 -7.93
C LEU A 64 -25.16 10.27 -7.52
N VAL A 65 -24.24 9.80 -8.34
CA VAL A 65 -22.79 9.97 -8.12
C VAL A 65 -22.42 11.45 -8.09
N ARG A 66 -22.94 12.28 -9.01
CA ARG A 66 -22.73 13.74 -9.02
C ARG A 66 -23.29 14.42 -7.77
N ALA A 67 -24.44 13.97 -7.29
CA ALA A 67 -25.09 14.53 -6.11
C ALA A 67 -24.45 14.07 -4.79
N GLY A 68 -23.52 13.11 -4.82
CA GLY A 68 -23.00 12.50 -3.60
C GLY A 68 -24.07 11.70 -2.83
N ALA A 69 -25.07 11.15 -3.52
CA ALA A 69 -26.20 10.47 -2.89
C ALA A 69 -25.75 9.19 -2.14
N PRO A 70 -26.43 8.79 -1.05
CA PRO A 70 -26.10 7.60 -0.26
C PRO A 70 -25.93 6.31 -1.07
N ALA A 71 -25.14 5.37 -0.57
CA ALA A 71 -24.87 4.10 -1.25
C ALA A 71 -26.14 3.30 -1.59
N GLU A 72 -27.14 3.31 -0.70
CA GLU A 72 -28.43 2.64 -0.92
C GLU A 72 -29.13 3.09 -2.21
N ASP A 73 -29.08 4.39 -2.51
CA ASP A 73 -29.67 4.96 -3.73
C ASP A 73 -28.93 4.49 -4.98
N LEU A 74 -27.59 4.39 -4.91
CA LEU A 74 -26.76 3.89 -6.01
C LEU A 74 -27.13 2.45 -6.36
N HIS A 75 -27.28 1.60 -5.33
CA HIS A 75 -27.68 0.20 -5.50
C HIS A 75 -29.12 0.10 -6.01
N ALA A 76 -30.05 0.87 -5.44
CA ALA A 76 -31.44 0.90 -5.90
C ALA A 76 -31.54 1.28 -7.39
N ALA A 77 -30.82 2.33 -7.81
CA ALA A 77 -30.82 2.81 -9.20
C ALA A 77 -30.19 1.83 -10.20
N THR A 78 -29.39 0.87 -9.73
CA THR A 78 -28.70 -0.12 -10.55
C THR A 78 -29.26 -1.54 -10.40
N THR A 79 -30.36 -1.68 -9.65
CA THR A 79 -31.07 -2.94 -9.45
C THR A 79 -31.43 -3.58 -10.80
N GLY A 80 -31.12 -4.87 -10.95
CA GLY A 80 -31.38 -5.62 -12.18
C GLY A 80 -30.34 -5.44 -13.29
N SER A 81 -29.31 -4.60 -13.07
CA SER A 81 -28.19 -4.44 -14.00
C SER A 81 -26.87 -4.94 -13.38
N PRO A 82 -26.27 -6.04 -13.89
CA PRO A 82 -24.96 -6.50 -13.43
C PRO A 82 -23.83 -5.47 -13.63
N GLU A 83 -23.90 -4.67 -14.68
CA GLU A 83 -22.94 -3.59 -14.95
C GLU A 83 -23.10 -2.44 -13.95
N GLY A 84 -24.34 -1.97 -13.77
CA GLY A 84 -24.64 -0.91 -12.81
C GLY A 84 -24.30 -1.32 -11.38
N SER A 85 -24.61 -2.56 -11.00
CA SER A 85 -24.33 -3.07 -9.64
C SER A 85 -22.83 -3.07 -9.31
N ARG A 86 -21.97 -3.38 -10.30
CA ARG A 86 -20.51 -3.32 -10.14
C ARG A 86 -20.02 -1.89 -9.92
N LEU A 87 -20.59 -0.94 -10.66
CA LEU A 87 -20.28 0.48 -10.52
C LEU A 87 -20.77 1.05 -9.18
N ALA A 88 -22.00 0.73 -8.76
CA ALA A 88 -22.51 1.13 -7.45
C ALA A 88 -21.62 0.60 -6.32
N ALA A 89 -21.20 -0.67 -6.40
CA ALA A 89 -20.31 -1.29 -5.42
C ALA A 89 -18.92 -0.66 -5.36
N VAL A 90 -18.28 -0.35 -6.50
CA VAL A 90 -16.94 0.28 -6.47
C VAL A 90 -17.02 1.73 -6.00
N VAL A 91 -18.10 2.45 -6.31
CA VAL A 91 -18.32 3.82 -5.81
C VAL A 91 -18.57 3.81 -4.31
N GLU A 92 -19.45 2.92 -3.81
CA GLU A 92 -19.67 2.73 -2.36
C GLU A 92 -18.35 2.36 -1.67
N LEU A 93 -17.57 1.43 -2.22
CA LEU A 93 -16.30 1.02 -1.63
C LEU A 93 -15.39 2.23 -1.39
N VAL A 94 -15.17 3.02 -2.44
CA VAL A 94 -14.21 4.13 -2.43
C VAL A 94 -14.71 5.31 -1.60
N ARG A 95 -15.99 5.66 -1.69
CA ARG A 95 -16.55 6.86 -1.06
C ARG A 95 -16.99 6.62 0.38
N ASP A 96 -17.55 5.45 0.67
CA ASP A 96 -18.27 5.20 1.92
C ASP A 96 -17.58 4.12 2.74
N ALA A 97 -17.43 2.90 2.19
CA ALA A 97 -17.01 1.74 2.99
C ALA A 97 -15.58 1.85 3.50
N LEU A 98 -14.64 2.39 2.73
CA LEU A 98 -13.25 2.59 3.17
C LEU A 98 -13.10 3.62 4.31
N HIS A 99 -14.12 4.44 4.57
CA HIS A 99 -14.11 5.42 5.65
C HIS A 99 -14.82 4.92 6.91
N SER A 100 -15.32 3.68 6.90
CA SER A 100 -15.98 3.03 8.03
C SER A 100 -15.12 1.88 8.55
N ALA A 101 -14.26 2.19 9.54
CA ALA A 101 -13.25 1.25 10.04
C ALA A 101 -13.84 0.01 10.74
N ASP A 102 -15.08 0.09 11.23
CA ASP A 102 -15.72 -0.96 12.05
C ASP A 102 -16.61 -1.92 11.24
N ASP A 103 -16.78 -1.72 9.94
CA ASP A 103 -17.62 -2.60 9.09
C ASP A 103 -16.77 -3.42 8.09
N ASP A 104 -16.99 -4.72 8.11
CA ASP A 104 -16.49 -5.67 7.10
C ASP A 104 -17.02 -5.38 5.68
N ARG A 105 -17.86 -4.35 5.48
CA ARG A 105 -18.41 -3.93 4.19
C ARG A 105 -17.32 -3.66 3.17
N ALA A 106 -16.24 -2.96 3.55
CA ALA A 106 -15.12 -2.73 2.64
C ALA A 106 -14.53 -4.06 2.17
N LEU A 107 -14.27 -4.99 3.08
CA LEU A 107 -13.74 -6.32 2.76
C LEU A 107 -14.69 -7.10 1.84
N ARG A 108 -16.00 -7.11 2.13
CA ARG A 108 -17.02 -7.81 1.33
C ARG A 108 -17.10 -7.25 -0.10
N LEU A 109 -17.16 -5.92 -0.25
CA LEU A 109 -17.22 -5.26 -1.56
C LEU A 109 -15.95 -5.53 -2.37
N THR A 110 -14.78 -5.31 -1.76
CA THR A 110 -13.49 -5.49 -2.44
C THR A 110 -13.29 -6.96 -2.83
N GLY A 111 -13.60 -7.90 -1.94
CA GLY A 111 -13.53 -9.33 -2.22
C GLY A 111 -14.47 -9.77 -3.34
N TRP A 112 -15.69 -9.23 -3.38
CA TRP A 112 -16.60 -9.48 -4.51
C TRP A 112 -16.04 -8.93 -5.82
N LEU A 113 -15.60 -7.68 -5.86
CA LEU A 113 -15.04 -7.02 -7.05
C LEU A 113 -13.79 -7.75 -7.57
N VAL A 114 -12.90 -8.20 -6.68
CA VAL A 114 -11.73 -9.02 -7.03
C VAL A 114 -12.16 -10.38 -7.62
N ARG A 115 -13.14 -11.04 -7.01
CA ARG A 115 -13.63 -12.35 -7.46
C ARG A 115 -14.22 -12.31 -8.87
N ILE A 116 -14.94 -11.25 -9.20
CA ILE A 116 -15.48 -11.03 -10.56
C ILE A 116 -14.45 -10.43 -11.54
N ARG A 117 -13.20 -10.24 -11.10
CA ARG A 117 -12.08 -9.67 -11.88
C ARG A 117 -12.40 -8.29 -12.46
N TYR A 118 -13.06 -7.45 -11.67
CA TYR A 118 -13.40 -6.09 -12.10
C TYR A 118 -12.15 -5.22 -12.20
N ASP A 119 -12.03 -4.46 -13.28
CA ASP A 119 -10.99 -3.46 -13.49
C ASP A 119 -11.64 -2.08 -13.65
N PRO A 120 -11.68 -1.26 -12.59
CA PRO A 120 -12.29 0.06 -12.67
C PRO A 120 -11.56 0.97 -13.67
N SER A 121 -10.27 0.76 -13.90
CA SER A 121 -9.49 1.55 -14.85
C SER A 121 -9.90 1.28 -16.29
N ALA A 122 -10.49 0.12 -16.60
CA ALA A 122 -10.97 -0.27 -17.94
C ALA A 122 -12.48 -0.04 -18.14
N ASP A 123 -13.19 0.42 -17.11
CA ASP A 123 -14.63 0.57 -17.15
C ASP A 123 -15.07 1.72 -18.08
N SER A 124 -16.01 1.43 -18.99
CA SER A 124 -16.46 2.36 -20.01
C SER A 124 -17.27 3.52 -19.45
N PHE A 125 -18.03 3.31 -18.37
CA PHE A 125 -18.79 4.35 -17.68
C PHE A 125 -17.84 5.32 -16.99
N LEU A 126 -16.90 4.81 -16.19
CA LEU A 126 -15.93 5.64 -15.47
C LEU A 126 -15.10 6.49 -16.44
N ARG A 127 -14.59 5.87 -17.53
CA ARG A 127 -13.84 6.58 -18.57
C ARG A 127 -14.67 7.63 -19.30
N ARG A 128 -15.89 7.28 -19.73
CA ARG A 128 -16.79 8.18 -20.48
C ARG A 128 -17.10 9.45 -19.70
N TYR A 129 -17.30 9.33 -18.39
CA TYR A 129 -17.67 10.45 -17.54
C TYR A 129 -16.49 11.08 -16.80
N GLY A 130 -15.26 10.64 -17.07
CA GLY A 130 -14.05 11.18 -16.44
C GLY A 130 -13.98 10.92 -14.94
N ILE A 131 -14.64 9.87 -14.46
CA ILE A 131 -14.68 9.52 -13.04
C ILE A 131 -13.35 8.83 -12.70
N ALA A 132 -12.55 9.48 -11.87
CA ALA A 132 -11.29 8.95 -11.38
C ALA A 132 -11.49 8.39 -9.96
N LEU A 133 -11.25 7.09 -9.80
CA LEU A 133 -11.22 6.45 -8.49
C LEU A 133 -9.77 6.33 -8.05
N THR A 134 -9.48 6.77 -6.83
CA THR A 134 -8.14 6.69 -6.24
C THR A 134 -8.25 6.07 -4.86
N VAL A 135 -7.26 5.27 -4.49
CA VAL A 135 -7.17 4.65 -3.16
C VAL A 135 -5.81 4.94 -2.55
N ARG A 136 -5.79 4.99 -1.22
CA ARG A 136 -4.60 5.11 -0.41
C ARG A 136 -4.25 3.75 0.18
N LEU A 137 -3.03 3.30 -0.08
CA LEU A 137 -2.50 2.03 0.40
C LEU A 137 -1.29 2.28 1.32
N PRO A 138 -1.15 1.53 2.43
CA PRO A 138 -0.01 1.67 3.31
C PRO A 138 1.28 1.19 2.64
N LEU A 139 2.35 1.95 2.85
CA LEU A 139 3.74 1.52 2.70
C LEU A 139 4.36 1.33 4.09
N SER A 140 5.69 1.29 4.15
CA SER A 140 6.46 1.18 5.39
C SER A 140 6.64 2.54 6.05
N GLY A 141 7.00 2.55 7.34
CA GLY A 141 7.44 3.74 8.06
C GLY A 141 6.40 4.86 8.08
N GLY A 142 5.12 4.56 8.37
CA GLY A 142 4.03 5.56 8.36
C GLY A 142 3.78 6.23 7.01
N LEU A 143 4.37 5.76 5.91
CA LEU A 143 4.16 6.33 4.60
C LEU A 143 3.00 5.61 3.89
N ASP A 144 2.13 6.37 3.25
CA ASP A 144 1.09 5.85 2.36
C ASP A 144 1.37 6.27 0.91
N VAL A 145 0.82 5.51 -0.03
CA VAL A 145 0.80 5.83 -1.46
C VAL A 145 -0.62 5.96 -1.97
N GLU A 146 -0.89 7.04 -2.70
CA GLU A 146 -2.12 7.20 -3.46
C GLU A 146 -1.92 6.64 -4.88
N VAL A 147 -2.81 5.72 -5.29
CA VAL A 147 -2.78 5.11 -6.62
C VAL A 147 -4.16 5.14 -7.27
N PRO A 148 -4.26 5.32 -8.61
CA PRO A 148 -5.50 5.07 -9.32
C PRO A 148 -6.00 3.65 -9.04
N LEU A 149 -7.30 3.50 -8.87
CA LEU A 149 -7.90 2.20 -8.62
C LEU A 149 -8.04 1.42 -9.94
N ASP A 150 -7.01 0.65 -10.27
CA ASP A 150 -7.03 -0.39 -11.30
C ASP A 150 -7.23 -1.78 -10.69
N ALA A 151 -7.25 -2.82 -11.52
CA ALA A 151 -7.38 -4.21 -11.06
C ALA A 151 -6.29 -4.64 -10.06
N ALA A 152 -5.06 -4.11 -10.19
CA ALA A 152 -3.96 -4.45 -9.29
C ALA A 152 -4.12 -3.73 -7.94
N ALA A 153 -4.39 -2.43 -7.95
CA ALA A 153 -4.67 -1.64 -6.76
C ALA A 153 -5.89 -2.19 -5.99
N LEU A 154 -6.93 -2.64 -6.69
CA LEU A 154 -8.09 -3.27 -6.08
C LEU A 154 -7.75 -4.58 -5.34
N ARG A 155 -6.84 -5.39 -5.91
CA ARG A 155 -6.35 -6.62 -5.27
C ARG A 155 -5.42 -6.34 -4.09
N LEU A 156 -4.57 -5.33 -4.19
CA LEU A 156 -3.73 -4.88 -3.07
C LEU A 156 -4.59 -4.35 -1.92
N LEU A 157 -5.62 -3.56 -2.22
CA LEU A 157 -6.60 -3.11 -1.25
C LEU A 157 -7.32 -4.29 -0.56
N TYR A 158 -7.74 -5.29 -1.33
CA TYR A 158 -8.32 -6.50 -0.77
C TYR A 158 -7.32 -7.22 0.17
N ALA A 159 -6.05 -7.33 -0.22
CA ALA A 159 -5.04 -7.98 0.59
C ALA A 159 -4.85 -7.28 1.95
N GLU A 160 -4.78 -5.95 1.96
CA GLU A 160 -4.67 -5.15 3.20
C GLU A 160 -5.91 -5.33 4.11
N LEU A 161 -7.12 -5.27 3.53
CA LEU A 161 -8.36 -5.48 4.27
C LEU A 161 -8.48 -6.90 4.82
N ALA A 162 -8.08 -7.90 4.03
CA ALA A 162 -8.18 -9.31 4.38
C ALA A 162 -7.11 -9.74 5.39
N ALA A 163 -5.93 -9.12 5.41
CA ALA A 163 -4.77 -9.60 6.16
C ALA A 163 -5.04 -9.91 7.64
N PRO A 164 -5.82 -9.11 8.40
CA PRO A 164 -6.08 -9.42 9.81
C PRO A 164 -7.00 -10.62 10.03
N MET A 165 -7.86 -10.96 9.05
CA MET A 165 -8.86 -12.03 9.17
C MET A 165 -8.47 -13.30 8.43
N ASP A 166 -7.92 -13.16 7.24
CA ASP A 166 -7.45 -14.22 6.37
C ASP A 166 -6.10 -13.84 5.75
N PRO A 167 -5.00 -13.97 6.51
CA PRO A 167 -3.67 -13.64 6.03
C PRO A 167 -3.21 -14.56 4.89
N THR A 168 -3.83 -15.72 4.72
CA THR A 168 -3.52 -16.64 3.62
C THR A 168 -4.13 -16.14 2.32
N ALA A 169 -5.41 -15.75 2.33
CA ALA A 169 -6.06 -15.15 1.17
C ALA A 169 -5.41 -13.82 0.77
N ALA A 170 -4.97 -13.01 1.74
CA ALA A 170 -4.21 -11.79 1.47
C ALA A 170 -2.92 -12.07 0.69
N VAL A 171 -2.11 -13.05 1.13
CA VAL A 171 -0.89 -13.46 0.42
C VAL A 171 -1.21 -13.93 -1.00
N VAL A 172 -2.20 -14.83 -1.16
CA VAL A 172 -2.57 -15.37 -2.48
C VAL A 172 -3.04 -14.25 -3.42
N ALA A 173 -3.75 -13.25 -2.92
CA ALA A 173 -4.20 -12.11 -3.71
C ALA A 173 -3.03 -11.34 -4.32
N VAL A 174 -1.94 -11.15 -3.58
CA VAL A 174 -0.74 -10.43 -4.03
C VAL A 174 0.17 -11.31 -4.89
N GLU A 175 0.34 -12.59 -4.55
CA GLU A 175 1.20 -13.52 -5.31
C GLU A 175 0.72 -13.77 -6.75
N THR A 176 -0.55 -13.49 -7.03
CA THR A 176 -1.16 -13.65 -8.37
C THR A 176 -1.10 -12.37 -9.21
N LEU A 177 -0.55 -11.28 -8.68
CA LEU A 177 -0.35 -10.04 -9.43
C LEU A 177 0.87 -10.10 -10.33
N GLU A 178 0.83 -9.27 -11.38
CA GLU A 178 2.04 -8.90 -12.11
C GLU A 178 3.05 -8.21 -11.16
N PRO A 179 4.33 -8.62 -11.16
CA PRO A 179 5.33 -8.06 -10.25
C PRO A 179 5.51 -6.54 -10.42
N SER A 180 5.39 -5.82 -9.31
CA SER A 180 5.66 -4.38 -9.21
C SER A 180 6.29 -4.07 -7.85
N THR A 181 6.94 -2.92 -7.73
CA THR A 181 7.55 -2.50 -6.45
C THR A 181 6.50 -2.37 -5.34
N LEU A 182 5.28 -1.92 -5.67
CA LEU A 182 4.17 -1.80 -4.73
C LEU A 182 3.64 -3.16 -4.28
N ALA A 183 3.43 -4.09 -5.21
CA ALA A 183 3.02 -5.45 -4.86
C ALA A 183 4.13 -6.19 -4.06
N ALA A 184 5.41 -5.94 -4.38
CA ALA A 184 6.55 -6.46 -3.63
C ALA A 184 6.57 -5.93 -2.19
N SER A 185 6.31 -4.63 -2.00
CA SER A 185 6.24 -4.01 -0.66
C SER A 185 5.12 -4.62 0.17
N THR A 186 3.94 -4.77 -0.43
CA THR A 186 2.77 -5.40 0.19
C THR A 186 3.08 -6.85 0.58
N LEU A 187 3.64 -7.64 -0.34
CA LEU A 187 4.00 -9.03 -0.09
C LEU A 187 5.06 -9.18 0.99
N ALA A 188 6.09 -8.31 1.00
CA ALA A 188 7.09 -8.28 2.06
C ALA A 188 6.43 -8.02 3.42
N SER A 189 5.48 -7.08 3.50
CA SER A 189 4.73 -6.80 4.74
C SER A 189 3.98 -8.04 5.24
N LEU A 190 3.21 -8.69 4.34
CA LEU A 190 2.43 -9.89 4.66
C LEU A 190 3.32 -11.07 5.10
N TYR A 191 4.48 -11.25 4.48
CA TYR A 191 5.44 -12.28 4.87
C TYR A 191 6.12 -11.98 6.19
N SER A 192 6.53 -10.74 6.42
CA SER A 192 7.11 -10.31 7.69
C SER A 192 6.14 -10.48 8.85
N ALA A 193 4.87 -10.11 8.69
CA ALA A 193 3.83 -10.31 9.71
C ALA A 193 3.67 -11.79 10.11
N ARG A 194 3.96 -12.71 9.18
CA ARG A 194 3.91 -14.16 9.38
C ARG A 194 5.27 -14.79 9.70
N ARG A 195 6.30 -13.98 9.93
CA ARG A 195 7.69 -14.40 10.18
C ARG A 195 8.24 -15.33 9.10
N ARG A 196 7.78 -15.17 7.85
CA ARG A 196 8.27 -15.91 6.67
C ARG A 196 9.57 -15.27 6.16
N TRP A 197 10.58 -15.19 7.02
CA TRP A 197 11.81 -14.44 6.77
C TRP A 197 12.60 -14.95 5.57
N SER A 198 12.67 -16.28 5.41
CA SER A 198 13.32 -16.91 4.25
C SER A 198 12.67 -16.49 2.94
N ASP A 199 11.34 -16.41 2.89
CA ASP A 199 10.62 -15.98 1.69
C ASP A 199 10.91 -14.51 1.38
N VAL A 200 10.84 -13.63 2.38
CA VAL A 200 11.20 -12.19 2.20
C VAL A 200 12.62 -12.07 1.67
N ALA A 201 13.60 -12.77 2.27
CA ALA A 201 15.00 -12.73 1.86
C ALA A 201 15.22 -13.31 0.45
N GLU A 202 14.51 -14.37 0.07
CA GLU A 202 14.64 -14.99 -1.26
C GLU A 202 14.09 -14.05 -2.35
N PHE A 203 12.83 -13.61 -2.24
CA PHE A 203 12.19 -12.87 -3.32
C PHE A 203 12.69 -11.42 -3.45
N SER A 204 13.15 -10.81 -2.35
CA SER A 204 13.65 -9.43 -2.36
C SER A 204 15.10 -9.29 -2.84
N ALA A 205 15.81 -10.40 -3.06
CA ALA A 205 17.23 -10.38 -3.45
C ALA A 205 17.54 -9.55 -4.70
N PRO A 206 16.76 -9.63 -5.80
CA PRO A 206 17.03 -8.85 -7.00
C PRO A 206 16.50 -7.41 -6.94
N VAL A 207 15.86 -6.99 -5.85
CA VAL A 207 15.18 -5.68 -5.80
C VAL A 207 16.20 -4.56 -5.74
N GLU A 208 16.04 -3.55 -6.59
CA GLU A 208 16.80 -2.32 -6.58
C GLU A 208 16.02 -1.15 -6.01
N ASN A 209 16.72 -0.20 -5.38
CA ASN A 209 16.11 0.96 -4.77
C ASN A 209 15.77 2.02 -5.83
N VAL A 210 14.68 1.82 -6.57
CA VAL A 210 14.26 2.67 -7.70
C VAL A 210 13.13 3.63 -7.34
N ASP A 211 12.36 3.35 -6.28
CA ASP A 211 11.26 4.17 -5.78
C ASP A 211 11.01 3.96 -4.26
N ALA A 212 9.98 4.59 -3.71
CA ALA A 212 9.64 4.45 -2.29
C ALA A 212 9.20 3.01 -1.91
N ALA A 213 8.48 2.32 -2.80
CA ALA A 213 7.99 0.97 -2.51
C ALA A 213 9.13 -0.06 -2.50
N SER A 214 10.10 0.05 -3.41
CA SER A 214 11.31 -0.79 -3.40
C SER A 214 12.23 -0.47 -2.22
N ALA A 215 12.32 0.78 -1.76
CA ALA A 215 12.99 1.10 -0.50
C ALA A 215 12.33 0.39 0.69
N ALA A 216 11.00 0.40 0.78
CA ALA A 216 10.26 -0.36 1.79
C ALA A 216 10.53 -1.88 1.73
N VAL A 217 10.67 -2.45 0.52
CA VAL A 217 11.06 -3.86 0.34
C VAL A 217 12.47 -4.11 0.89
N LEU A 218 13.43 -3.22 0.64
CA LEU A 218 14.80 -3.35 1.11
C LEU A 218 14.92 -3.24 2.64
N ILE A 219 14.12 -2.39 3.27
CA ILE A 219 14.02 -2.32 4.74
C ILE A 219 13.54 -3.66 5.29
N ARG A 220 12.44 -4.20 4.75
CA ARG A 220 11.89 -5.49 5.18
C ARG A 220 12.83 -6.66 4.88
N ARG A 221 13.62 -6.58 3.79
CA ARG A 221 14.72 -7.52 3.51
C ARG A 221 15.76 -7.47 4.61
N GLY A 222 16.20 -6.28 5.01
CA GLY A 222 17.18 -6.11 6.08
C GLY A 222 16.70 -6.73 7.39
N VAL A 223 15.45 -6.47 7.76
CA VAL A 223 14.79 -7.11 8.92
C VAL A 223 14.80 -8.63 8.77
N ALA A 224 14.33 -9.17 7.65
CA ALA A 224 14.29 -10.61 7.43
C ALA A 224 15.68 -11.27 7.51
N LEU A 225 16.71 -10.64 6.96
CA LEU A 225 18.09 -11.14 7.03
C LEU A 225 18.63 -11.12 8.47
N ARG A 226 18.34 -10.06 9.25
CA ARG A 226 18.67 -10.01 10.69
C ARG A 226 18.01 -11.17 11.44
N GLU A 227 16.71 -11.39 11.23
CA GLU A 227 15.97 -12.47 11.90
C GLU A 227 16.48 -13.87 11.52
N LEU A 228 17.16 -14.01 10.37
CA LEU A 228 17.85 -15.22 9.95
C LEU A 228 19.30 -15.32 10.45
N GLY A 229 19.79 -14.34 11.22
CA GLY A 229 21.18 -14.26 11.70
C GLY A 229 22.19 -13.81 10.64
N LEU A 230 21.73 -13.35 9.47
CA LEU A 230 22.57 -12.91 8.35
C LEU A 230 22.88 -11.42 8.47
N ILE A 231 23.62 -11.04 9.51
CA ILE A 231 23.86 -9.64 9.92
C ILE A 231 24.44 -8.77 8.79
N GLU A 232 25.52 -9.19 8.14
CA GLU A 232 26.15 -8.38 7.09
C GLU A 232 25.21 -8.14 5.89
N GLY A 233 24.41 -9.14 5.51
CA GLY A 233 23.40 -8.99 4.48
C GLY A 233 22.27 -8.04 4.90
N ALA A 234 21.90 -8.02 6.17
CA ALA A 234 20.94 -7.06 6.70
C ALA A 234 21.46 -5.63 6.61
N LEU A 235 22.70 -5.40 7.05
CA LEU A 235 23.35 -4.09 6.98
C LEU A 235 23.49 -3.59 5.53
N GLU A 236 23.86 -4.48 4.60
CA GLU A 236 23.90 -4.15 3.17
C GLU A 236 22.53 -3.71 2.64
N ALA A 237 21.45 -4.39 3.03
CA ALA A 237 20.09 -4.03 2.61
C ALA A 237 19.68 -2.63 3.11
N PHE A 238 19.96 -2.31 4.37
CA PHE A 238 19.70 -0.97 4.92
C PHE A 238 20.58 0.12 4.29
N ASP A 239 21.84 -0.20 4.00
CA ASP A 239 22.76 0.72 3.33
C ASP A 239 22.25 1.19 1.97
N ARG A 240 21.57 0.31 1.22
CA ARG A 240 20.95 0.66 -0.07
C ARG A 240 19.84 1.70 0.06
N VAL A 241 19.32 1.95 1.26
CA VAL A 241 18.30 2.97 1.54
C VAL A 241 18.90 4.24 2.13
N VAL A 242 19.91 4.12 3.02
CA VAL A 242 20.44 5.26 3.79
C VAL A 242 21.67 5.92 3.20
N ARG A 243 22.22 5.40 2.09
CA ARG A 243 23.40 5.98 1.41
C ARG A 243 23.11 7.39 0.89
N PRO A 244 24.03 8.36 1.09
CA PRO A 244 23.83 9.77 0.70
C PRO A 244 23.36 9.97 -0.75
N THR A 245 23.90 9.19 -1.69
CA THR A 245 23.57 9.24 -3.12
C THR A 245 22.11 8.91 -3.43
N VAL A 246 21.45 8.16 -2.54
CA VAL A 246 20.05 7.73 -2.68
C VAL A 246 19.11 8.54 -1.78
N THR A 247 19.64 9.13 -0.70
CA THR A 247 18.85 9.75 0.37
C THR A 247 18.03 10.97 -0.05
N SER A 248 18.44 11.74 -1.08
CA SER A 248 17.66 12.88 -1.57
C SER A 248 16.47 12.46 -2.43
N ALA A 249 16.47 11.23 -2.96
CA ALA A 249 15.43 10.71 -3.85
C ALA A 249 14.38 9.86 -3.11
N ARG A 250 14.53 9.63 -1.81
CA ARG A 250 13.62 8.79 -1.01
C ARG A 250 12.96 9.59 0.12
N PRO A 251 11.71 9.24 0.48
CA PRO A 251 11.02 9.82 1.62
C PRO A 251 11.86 9.72 2.89
N VAL A 252 11.83 10.78 3.68
CA VAL A 252 12.61 10.86 4.92
C VAL A 252 12.13 9.86 5.96
N GLU A 253 10.85 9.49 5.90
CA GLU A 253 10.17 8.50 6.72
C GLU A 253 10.83 7.12 6.56
N LEU A 254 10.96 6.64 5.31
CA LEU A 254 11.61 5.36 5.00
C LEU A 254 13.10 5.38 5.36
N ARG A 255 13.77 6.53 5.24
CA ARG A 255 15.16 6.68 5.67
C ARG A 255 15.28 6.54 7.18
N ALA A 256 14.37 7.14 7.94
CA ALA A 256 14.39 7.05 9.39
C ALA A 256 14.09 5.63 9.87
N GLU A 257 13.12 4.95 9.27
CA GLU A 257 12.84 3.53 9.52
C GLU A 257 14.07 2.66 9.21
N ALA A 258 14.71 2.85 8.05
CA ALA A 258 15.92 2.12 7.70
C ALA A 258 17.09 2.36 8.68
N LEU A 259 17.27 3.60 9.15
CA LEU A 259 18.30 3.93 10.14
C LEU A 259 17.99 3.28 11.51
N LEU A 260 16.72 3.29 11.93
CA LEU A 260 16.28 2.65 13.17
C LEU A 260 16.53 1.14 13.13
N GLU A 261 16.11 0.49 12.04
CA GLU A 261 16.30 -0.96 11.85
C GLU A 261 17.78 -1.34 11.71
N ARG A 262 18.58 -0.50 11.04
CA ARG A 262 20.04 -0.69 10.98
C ARG A 262 20.69 -0.54 12.35
N ALA A 263 20.27 0.44 13.15
CA ALA A 263 20.76 0.61 14.52
C ALA A 263 20.42 -0.59 15.41
N SER A 264 19.18 -1.09 15.34
CA SER A 264 18.76 -2.31 16.04
C SER A 264 19.63 -3.51 15.66
N THR A 265 19.89 -3.68 14.35
CA THR A 265 20.76 -4.74 13.82
C THR A 265 22.20 -4.61 14.34
N LEU A 266 22.77 -3.40 14.30
CA LEU A 266 24.11 -3.14 14.81
C LEU A 266 24.22 -3.40 16.32
N LEU A 267 23.19 -3.09 17.10
CA LEU A 267 23.18 -3.39 18.54
C LEU A 267 23.11 -4.89 18.81
N SER A 268 22.33 -5.64 18.03
CA SER A 268 22.28 -7.10 18.14
C SER A 268 23.63 -7.77 17.83
N ASP A 269 24.48 -7.09 17.05
CA ASP A 269 25.84 -7.51 16.69
C ASP A 269 26.93 -6.88 17.60
N GLY A 270 26.55 -6.12 18.64
CA GLY A 270 27.49 -5.48 19.57
C GLY A 270 28.20 -4.22 19.03
N ARG A 271 27.79 -3.70 17.87
CA ARG A 271 28.38 -2.53 17.21
C ARG A 271 27.72 -1.23 17.69
N THR A 272 27.99 -0.85 18.93
CA THR A 272 27.33 0.26 19.62
C THR A 272 27.60 1.64 19.02
N ALA A 273 28.85 1.95 18.66
CA ALA A 273 29.21 3.27 18.14
C ALA A 273 28.52 3.66 16.82
N PRO A 274 28.48 2.80 15.77
CA PRO A 274 27.70 3.11 14.58
C PRO A 274 26.19 3.13 14.83
N ALA A 275 25.66 2.28 15.71
CA ALA A 275 24.24 2.31 16.06
C ALA A 275 23.83 3.65 16.67
N ARG A 276 24.61 4.17 17.62
CA ARG A 276 24.38 5.49 18.22
C ARG A 276 24.28 6.60 17.18
N ARG A 277 25.19 6.64 16.20
CA ARG A 277 25.16 7.66 15.13
C ARG A 277 23.91 7.59 14.27
N ASP A 278 23.35 6.40 14.06
CA ASP A 278 22.11 6.25 13.31
C ASP A 278 20.91 6.72 14.12
N LEU A 279 20.86 6.38 15.40
CA LEU A 279 19.82 6.83 16.33
C LEU A 279 19.83 8.35 16.50
N GLU A 280 21.00 8.98 16.63
CA GLU A 280 21.15 10.44 16.67
C GLU A 280 20.57 11.11 15.41
N ARG A 281 20.77 10.51 14.23
CA ARG A 281 20.18 11.00 12.98
C ARG A 281 18.66 10.86 12.95
N VAL A 282 18.13 9.76 13.49
CA VAL A 282 16.68 9.57 13.64
C VAL A 282 16.10 10.61 14.59
N ILE A 283 16.66 10.76 15.79
CA ILE A 283 16.20 11.71 16.82
C ILE A 283 16.30 13.16 16.35
N SER A 284 17.33 13.52 15.58
CA SER A 284 17.44 14.85 15.00
C SER A 284 16.24 15.21 14.12
N ARG A 285 15.62 14.22 13.47
CA ARG A 285 14.46 14.42 12.60
C ARG A 285 13.12 14.16 13.30
N TYR A 286 13.10 13.17 14.19
CA TYR A 286 11.95 12.71 14.96
C TYR A 286 12.30 12.71 16.46
N PRO A 287 12.33 13.90 17.11
CA PRO A 287 12.78 14.02 18.50
C PRO A 287 11.93 13.24 19.50
N ASP A 288 10.67 12.97 19.16
CA ASP A 288 9.71 12.29 20.03
C ASP A 288 9.63 10.78 19.76
N SER A 289 10.50 10.23 18.91
CA SER A 289 10.49 8.79 18.58
C SER A 289 10.85 7.94 19.80
N ALA A 290 9.84 7.32 20.41
CA ALA A 290 10.02 6.43 21.56
C ALA A 290 10.99 5.28 21.24
N ALA A 291 10.82 4.64 20.08
CA ALA A 291 11.67 3.53 19.65
C ALA A 291 13.15 3.92 19.52
N ALA A 292 13.44 5.13 19.02
CA ALA A 292 14.82 5.60 18.89
C ALA A 292 15.46 5.86 20.27
N HIS A 293 14.71 6.47 21.19
CA HIS A 293 15.17 6.71 22.57
C HIS A 293 15.41 5.42 23.35
N GLU A 294 14.50 4.45 23.20
CA GLU A 294 14.64 3.13 23.83
C GLU A 294 15.92 2.41 23.38
N LEU A 295 16.19 2.36 22.06
CA LEU A 295 17.42 1.79 21.54
C LEU A 295 18.66 2.60 21.95
N LEU A 296 18.55 3.93 22.04
CA LEU A 296 19.67 4.78 22.43
C LEU A 296 20.10 4.50 23.88
N ALA A 297 19.13 4.28 24.78
CA ALA A 297 19.36 3.94 26.17
C ALA A 297 20.10 2.60 26.35
N VAL A 298 19.96 1.67 25.40
CA VAL A 298 20.74 0.41 25.38
C VAL A 298 22.21 0.68 25.08
N THR A 299 22.54 1.74 24.30
CA THR A 299 23.94 2.04 23.93
C THR A 299 24.80 2.58 25.07
N GLY A 300 24.18 3.08 26.14
CA GLY A 300 24.85 3.68 27.30
C GLY A 300 25.17 2.69 28.43
N ARG A 301 24.77 1.43 28.29
CA ARG A 301 25.13 0.32 29.18
C ARG A 301 26.36 -0.39 28.65
#